data_AF-A0A7Y8L9N0-F1
#
_entry.id   AF-A0A7Y8L9N0-F1
#
_cell.length_a   1.000
_cell.length_b   1.000
_cell.length_c   1.000
_cell.angle_alpha   90.00
_cell.angle_beta   90.00
_cell.angle_gamma   90.00
#
_symmetry.space_group_name_H-M   'P 1'
#
loop_
_entity.id
_entity.type
_entity.pdbx_description
1 polymer ?
#
loop_
_entity_poly.entity_id
_entity_poly.type
_entity_poly.pdbx_seq_one_letter_code
_entity_poly.pdbx_strand_id
1 'polypeptide(L)'
;KAVDGIHDVTLESVKISNGSGSGIGVLAEIINKNSDRIGATASWKVESIGNQAVQSGTISDLNINGITIGTITDVRVGDADGKLLAAINNVKDQTGVEASIDQRGNLVLNSIDGRGIVVSASNGISIAGMSGGGEENYGKLTLTRMDARDIIISGTNVSGAGYHAAATVAETTINLRTIKGNFTVDQACAMGAHSYSSSSVLSANVATSGMGAGVTTMVGAQMVMAIADTSMKMLDKIRSDLGSVQNQLVATVNNISITQVNVKASESAIRDVDFAAESANFSKFNILAQSGSYAMSQASATQQNVLRLLQ
;
A
#
# COMPACT_ATOMS: atom_id res chain seq x y z
N LYS A 1 3.37 16.23 -0.03
CA LYS A 1 2.43 17.27 0.44
C LYS A 1 1.14 16.64 0.96
N ALA A 2 0.42 17.33 1.86
CA ALA A 2 -0.92 16.99 2.35
C ALA A 2 -1.11 15.51 2.67
N VAL A 3 -0.19 14.93 3.45
CA VAL A 3 -0.08 13.48 3.58
C VAL A 3 -1.27 12.88 4.34
N ASP A 4 -1.73 13.61 5.35
CA ASP A 4 -2.95 13.37 6.14
C ASP A 4 -4.17 14.14 5.59
N GLY A 5 -4.02 14.80 4.43
CA GLY A 5 -5.04 15.65 3.82
C GLY A 5 -5.05 17.11 4.29
N ILE A 6 -4.18 17.50 5.24
CA ILE A 6 -4.18 18.85 5.82
C ILE A 6 -2.74 19.42 5.91
N HIS A 7 -1.77 18.62 6.31
CA HIS A 7 -0.41 19.06 6.61
C HIS A 7 0.64 18.48 5.66
N ASP A 8 1.66 19.29 5.39
CA ASP A 8 2.88 18.85 4.73
C ASP A 8 3.84 18.21 5.75
N VAL A 9 4.52 17.14 5.33
CA VAL A 9 5.62 16.54 6.09
C VAL A 9 6.93 16.95 5.45
N THR A 10 7.75 17.68 6.19
CA THR A 10 9.12 18.01 5.81
C THR A 10 10.08 16.95 6.35
N LEU A 11 10.99 16.50 5.49
CA LEU A 11 12.04 15.55 5.84
C LEU A 11 13.35 16.29 6.08
N GLU A 12 14.27 15.63 6.77
CA GLU A 12 15.64 16.11 6.96
C GLU A 12 16.35 16.26 5.61
N SER A 13 17.22 17.26 5.50
CA SER A 13 17.99 17.49 4.27
C SER A 13 19.11 16.46 4.13
N VAL A 14 19.19 15.84 2.95
CA VAL A 14 20.23 14.86 2.62
C VAL A 14 21.08 15.37 1.47
N LYS A 15 22.40 15.23 1.59
CA LYS A 15 23.32 15.48 0.49
C LYS A 15 23.36 14.25 -0.42
N ILE A 16 23.06 14.43 -1.70
CA ILE A 16 23.29 13.40 -2.71
C ILE A 16 24.71 13.55 -3.23
N SER A 17 25.59 12.59 -2.89
CA SER A 17 26.97 12.56 -3.36
C SER A 17 27.52 11.12 -3.36
N ASN A 18 28.80 10.99 -3.70
CA ASN A 18 29.57 9.74 -3.72
C ASN A 18 30.41 9.50 -2.45
N GLY A 19 30.29 10.37 -1.43
CA GLY A 19 30.95 10.22 -0.14
C GLY A 19 30.19 9.31 0.82
N SER A 20 30.89 8.78 1.83
CA SER A 20 30.26 8.00 2.90
C SER A 20 29.22 8.83 3.68
N GLY A 21 28.12 8.20 4.08
CA GLY A 21 27.03 8.88 4.79
C GLY A 21 26.21 9.84 3.93
N SER A 22 26.29 9.70 2.60
CA SER A 22 25.55 10.53 1.64
C SER A 22 24.96 9.69 0.53
N GLY A 23 24.15 10.30 -0.33
CA GLY A 23 23.56 9.62 -1.48
C GLY A 23 22.10 9.23 -1.28
N ILE A 24 21.59 8.47 -2.24
CA ILE A 24 20.17 8.13 -2.35
C ILE A 24 19.76 7.05 -1.35
N GLY A 25 20.71 6.21 -0.91
CA GLY A 25 20.49 5.22 0.14
C GLY A 25 20.09 5.87 1.48
N VAL A 26 20.82 6.90 1.90
CA VAL A 26 20.52 7.68 3.11
C VAL A 26 19.16 8.38 2.98
N LEU A 27 18.85 8.93 1.80
CA LEU A 27 17.54 9.53 1.56
C LEU A 27 16.41 8.51 1.71
N ALA A 28 16.56 7.31 1.12
CA ALA A 28 15.57 6.24 1.26
C ALA A 28 15.41 5.79 2.71
N GLU A 29 16.50 5.72 3.49
CA GLU A 29 16.44 5.42 4.93
C GLU A 29 15.62 6.47 5.70
N ILE A 30 15.84 7.75 5.44
CA ILE A 30 15.07 8.84 6.09
C ILE A 30 13.59 8.77 5.73
N ILE A 31 13.27 8.47 4.46
CA ILE A 31 11.89 8.29 3.99
C ILE A 31 11.25 7.11 4.72
N ASN A 32 11.92 5.96 4.76
CA ASN A 32 11.42 4.76 5.43
C ASN A 32 11.29 4.93 6.95
N LYS A 33 12.20 5.65 7.60
CA LYS A 33 12.09 5.99 9.03
C LYS A 33 10.86 6.84 9.33
N ASN A 34 10.37 7.59 8.35
CA ASN A 34 9.16 8.42 8.47
C ASN A 34 7.94 7.79 7.78
N SER A 35 8.00 6.51 7.33
CA SER A 35 6.98 5.87 6.49
C SER A 35 5.58 5.94 7.09
N ASP A 36 5.45 5.80 8.41
CA ASP A 36 4.16 5.85 9.11
C ASP A 36 3.49 7.23 9.02
N ARG A 37 4.30 8.29 8.98
CA ARG A 37 3.82 9.67 8.87
C ARG A 37 3.54 10.05 7.43
N ILE A 38 4.35 9.56 6.48
CA ILE A 38 4.21 9.91 5.06
C ILE A 38 3.35 8.92 4.26
N GLY A 39 3.01 7.76 4.80
CA GLY A 39 2.23 6.71 4.13
C GLY A 39 2.90 6.15 2.87
N ALA A 40 4.21 6.29 2.74
CA ALA A 40 4.99 5.85 1.59
C ALA A 40 6.33 5.25 2.06
N THR A 41 6.88 4.35 1.25
CA THR A 41 8.18 3.71 1.46
C THR A 41 9.07 4.02 0.26
N ALA A 42 10.38 3.93 0.46
CA ALA A 42 11.38 4.14 -0.56
C ALA A 42 12.27 2.91 -0.75
N SER A 43 12.56 2.59 -1.99
CA SER A 43 13.68 1.76 -2.38
C SER A 43 14.61 2.54 -3.30
N TRP A 44 15.83 2.05 -3.48
CA TRP A 44 16.81 2.71 -4.31
C TRP A 44 17.60 1.70 -5.13
N LYS A 45 18.18 2.18 -6.23
CA LYS A 45 19.14 1.42 -7.03
C LYS A 45 20.19 2.35 -7.60
N VAL A 46 21.46 2.12 -7.27
CA VAL A 46 22.60 2.83 -7.85
C VAL A 46 23.48 1.81 -8.56
N GLU A 47 23.31 1.73 -9.87
CA GLU A 47 23.97 0.75 -10.73
C GLU A 47 24.38 1.43 -12.03
N SER A 48 25.66 1.30 -12.39
CA SER A 48 26.23 1.72 -13.67
C SER A 48 26.65 0.50 -14.47
N ILE A 49 26.20 0.41 -15.71
CA ILE A 49 26.50 -0.72 -16.60
C ILE A 49 27.22 -0.17 -17.82
N GLY A 50 28.36 -0.77 -18.17
CA GLY A 50 29.09 -0.44 -19.39
C GLY A 50 28.22 -0.61 -20.64
N ASN A 51 28.39 0.29 -21.60
CA ASN A 51 27.65 0.32 -22.86
C ASN A 51 28.05 -0.83 -23.80
N GLN A 52 29.20 -1.43 -23.56
CA GLN A 52 29.82 -2.49 -24.34
C GLN A 52 30.58 -3.43 -23.40
N ALA A 53 30.85 -4.64 -23.89
CA ALA A 53 31.68 -5.58 -23.16
C ALA A 53 33.07 -4.99 -22.93
N VAL A 54 33.68 -5.35 -21.80
CA VAL A 54 35.05 -4.93 -21.47
C VAL A 54 35.97 -5.35 -22.63
N GLN A 55 36.75 -4.41 -23.15
CA GLN A 55 37.66 -4.64 -24.26
C GLN A 55 39.06 -4.98 -23.77
N SER A 56 39.95 -5.37 -24.69
CA SER A 56 41.36 -5.54 -24.33
C SER A 56 42.10 -4.20 -24.32
N GLY A 57 42.94 -3.95 -23.31
CA GLY A 57 43.84 -2.80 -23.31
C GLY A 57 44.29 -2.38 -21.92
N THR A 58 44.75 -1.14 -21.80
CA THR A 58 45.22 -0.56 -20.53
C THR A 58 44.35 0.61 -20.12
N ILE A 59 43.87 0.59 -18.87
CA ILE A 59 43.15 1.70 -18.25
C ILE A 59 44.15 2.44 -17.36
N SER A 60 44.37 3.72 -17.60
CA SER A 60 45.38 4.52 -16.88
C SER A 60 44.73 5.39 -15.82
N ASP A 61 45.27 5.36 -14.60
CA ASP A 61 44.79 6.12 -13.44
C ASP A 61 43.28 6.00 -13.19
N LEU A 62 42.78 4.76 -13.12
CA LEU A 62 41.38 4.54 -12.78
C LEU A 62 41.09 5.12 -11.39
N ASN A 63 40.04 5.93 -11.31
CA ASN A 63 39.55 6.54 -10.08
C ASN A 63 38.06 6.24 -9.93
N ILE A 64 37.67 5.79 -8.73
CA ILE A 64 36.27 5.57 -8.37
C ILE A 64 35.99 6.29 -7.06
N ASN A 65 34.98 7.15 -7.05
CA ASN A 65 34.55 7.92 -5.88
C ASN A 65 35.68 8.69 -5.19
N GLY A 66 36.64 9.20 -5.97
CA GLY A 66 37.80 9.93 -5.47
C GLY A 66 38.98 9.05 -5.03
N ILE A 67 38.82 7.73 -5.00
CA ILE A 67 39.90 6.77 -4.68
C ILE A 67 40.60 6.34 -5.97
N THR A 68 41.90 6.59 -6.05
CA THR A 68 42.73 6.15 -7.18
C THR A 68 43.09 4.67 -7.04
N ILE A 69 42.60 3.86 -7.96
CA ILE A 69 42.94 2.45 -8.12
C ILE A 69 44.29 2.32 -8.85
N GLY A 70 44.54 3.21 -9.81
CA GLY A 70 45.79 3.26 -10.58
C GLY A 70 45.64 2.65 -11.98
N THR A 71 46.78 2.35 -12.60
CA THR A 71 46.83 1.82 -13.97
C THR A 71 46.67 0.30 -13.98
N ILE A 72 45.70 -0.18 -14.76
CA ILE A 72 45.42 -1.60 -14.95
C ILE A 72 45.84 -1.95 -16.37
N THR A 73 46.94 -2.70 -16.49
CA THR A 73 47.52 -3.09 -17.77
C THR A 73 46.98 -4.44 -18.26
N ASP A 74 46.89 -4.56 -19.58
CA ASP A 74 46.53 -5.80 -20.27
C ASP A 74 45.23 -6.44 -19.75
N VAL A 75 44.20 -5.62 -19.52
CA VAL A 75 42.83 -6.10 -19.32
C VAL A 75 42.45 -6.92 -20.54
N ARG A 76 41.88 -8.11 -20.36
CA ARG A 76 41.40 -8.94 -21.46
C ARG A 76 39.93 -8.68 -21.75
N VAL A 77 39.48 -9.06 -22.95
CA VAL A 77 38.07 -8.95 -23.34
C VAL A 77 37.19 -9.68 -22.30
N GLY A 78 36.13 -9.01 -21.84
CA GLY A 78 35.24 -9.49 -20.79
C GLY A 78 35.90 -9.64 -19.41
N ASP A 79 37.04 -8.99 -19.18
CA ASP A 79 37.88 -9.17 -17.98
C ASP A 79 38.16 -10.65 -17.68
N ALA A 80 38.47 -11.45 -18.71
CA ALA A 80 38.70 -12.88 -18.57
C ALA A 80 39.88 -13.23 -17.62
N ASP A 81 40.78 -12.27 -17.37
CA ASP A 81 41.85 -12.37 -16.38
C ASP A 81 41.46 -11.87 -14.98
N GLY A 82 40.27 -11.29 -14.82
CA GLY A 82 39.70 -10.81 -13.55
C GLY A 82 40.44 -9.63 -12.93
N LYS A 83 41.36 -8.99 -13.66
CA LYS A 83 42.22 -7.94 -13.12
C LYS A 83 41.45 -6.67 -12.86
N LEU A 84 40.59 -6.26 -13.79
CA LEU A 84 39.79 -5.05 -13.64
C LEU A 84 38.84 -5.19 -12.46
N LEU A 85 38.15 -6.32 -12.39
CA LEU A 85 37.24 -6.68 -11.32
C LEU A 85 37.96 -6.70 -9.96
N ALA A 86 39.09 -7.40 -9.86
CA ALA A 86 39.86 -7.50 -8.62
C ALA A 86 40.40 -6.13 -8.18
N ALA A 87 40.90 -5.30 -9.11
CA ALA A 87 41.43 -3.98 -8.80
C ALA A 87 40.35 -3.07 -8.21
N ILE A 88 39.14 -3.08 -8.76
CA ILE A 88 38.01 -2.31 -8.22
C ILE A 88 37.54 -2.89 -6.88
N ASN A 89 37.36 -4.21 -6.79
CA ASN A 89 36.82 -4.85 -5.59
C ASN A 89 37.79 -4.84 -4.40
N ASN A 90 39.10 -4.70 -4.62
CA ASN A 90 40.09 -4.54 -3.55
C ASN A 90 39.92 -3.24 -2.75
N VAL A 91 39.28 -2.22 -3.34
CA VAL A 91 39.01 -0.94 -2.67
C VAL A 91 37.52 -0.72 -2.38
N LYS A 92 36.69 -1.76 -2.49
CA LYS A 92 35.22 -1.65 -2.36
C LYS A 92 34.75 -1.07 -1.03
N ASP A 93 35.47 -1.35 0.06
CA ASP A 93 35.11 -0.85 1.40
C ASP A 93 35.37 0.67 1.52
N GLN A 94 36.30 1.19 0.72
CA GLN A 94 36.61 2.63 0.66
C GLN A 94 35.70 3.35 -0.32
N THR A 95 35.55 2.79 -1.53
CA THR A 95 34.75 3.39 -2.60
C THR A 95 33.26 3.25 -2.36
N GLY A 96 32.80 2.20 -1.68
CA GLY A 96 31.40 1.80 -1.55
C GLY A 96 30.82 1.12 -2.80
N VAL A 97 31.69 0.78 -3.77
CA VAL A 97 31.29 0.25 -5.08
C VAL A 97 31.81 -1.17 -5.24
N GLU A 98 30.92 -2.09 -5.60
CA GLU A 98 31.24 -3.46 -5.97
C GLU A 98 31.12 -3.61 -7.49
N ALA A 99 32.18 -4.12 -8.11
CA ALA A 99 32.21 -4.46 -9.51
C ALA A 99 31.80 -5.92 -9.74
N SER A 100 31.19 -6.18 -10.88
CA SER A 100 30.90 -7.51 -11.44
C SER A 100 30.89 -7.46 -12.96
N ILE A 101 30.94 -8.62 -13.62
CA ILE A 101 30.79 -8.74 -15.08
C ILE A 101 29.46 -9.44 -15.37
N ASP A 102 28.63 -8.85 -16.23
CA ASP A 102 27.37 -9.46 -16.63
C ASP A 102 27.56 -10.60 -17.65
N GLN A 103 26.48 -11.31 -17.99
CA GLN A 103 26.53 -12.41 -18.96
C GLN A 103 26.95 -11.98 -20.37
N ARG A 104 26.91 -10.67 -20.67
CA ARG A 104 27.28 -10.08 -21.95
C ARG A 104 28.73 -9.58 -21.94
N GLY A 105 29.44 -9.67 -20.82
CA GLY A 105 30.80 -9.19 -20.64
C GLY A 105 30.92 -7.71 -20.29
N ASN A 106 29.81 -7.02 -19.99
CA ASN A 106 29.82 -5.62 -19.58
C ASN A 106 30.23 -5.52 -18.11
N LEU A 107 30.99 -4.47 -17.78
CA LEU A 107 31.25 -4.11 -16.39
C LEU A 107 29.97 -3.56 -15.75
N VAL A 108 29.60 -4.11 -14.60
CA VAL A 108 28.51 -3.62 -13.74
C VAL A 108 29.11 -3.14 -12.44
N LEU A 109 28.86 -1.88 -12.11
CA LEU A 109 29.23 -1.27 -10.84
C LEU A 109 27.97 -1.05 -10.03
N ASN A 110 27.89 -1.67 -8.85
CA ASN A 110 26.79 -1.52 -7.93
C ASN A 110 27.25 -0.82 -6.65
N SER A 111 26.48 0.15 -6.18
CA SER A 111 26.73 0.80 -4.89
C SER A 111 26.14 -0.05 -3.76
N ILE A 112 26.93 -0.31 -2.71
CA ILE A 112 26.51 -1.19 -1.60
C ILE A 112 25.61 -0.43 -0.61
N ASP A 113 25.87 0.86 -0.40
CA ASP A 113 25.18 1.70 0.58
C ASP A 113 24.36 2.84 -0.05
N GLY A 114 24.27 2.87 -1.38
CA GLY A 114 23.44 3.83 -2.12
C GLY A 114 24.08 5.22 -2.25
N ARG A 115 25.40 5.35 -2.03
CA ARG A 115 26.17 6.52 -2.49
C ARG A 115 26.28 6.52 -4.02
N GLY A 116 26.51 7.69 -4.61
CA GLY A 116 26.76 7.78 -6.06
C GLY A 116 28.02 7.05 -6.50
N ILE A 117 28.03 6.62 -7.76
CA ILE A 117 29.15 6.03 -8.47
C ILE A 117 29.70 7.11 -9.42
N VAL A 118 30.92 7.57 -9.14
CA VAL A 118 31.66 8.48 -10.01
C VAL A 118 32.91 7.76 -10.45
N VAL A 119 33.05 7.50 -11.74
CA VAL A 119 34.21 6.83 -12.32
C VAL A 119 34.89 7.75 -13.30
N SER A 120 36.21 7.84 -13.21
CA SER A 120 37.05 8.51 -14.20
C SER A 120 38.36 7.76 -14.39
N ALA A 121 39.03 8.00 -15.52
CA ALA A 121 40.39 7.55 -15.75
C ALA A 121 41.10 8.56 -16.65
N SER A 122 42.43 8.67 -16.54
CA SER A 122 43.23 9.53 -17.41
C SER A 122 43.17 9.09 -18.87
N ASN A 123 43.12 7.77 -19.11
CA ASN A 123 42.95 7.20 -20.44
C ASN A 123 42.35 5.79 -20.37
N GLY A 124 41.72 5.35 -21.47
CA GLY A 124 41.27 3.96 -21.62
C GLY A 124 39.98 3.61 -20.88
N ILE A 125 39.23 4.57 -20.32
CA ILE A 125 37.98 4.28 -19.61
C ILE A 125 36.93 3.57 -20.48
N SER A 126 36.95 3.81 -21.79
CA SER A 126 36.09 3.11 -22.76
C SER A 126 36.38 1.61 -22.86
N ILE A 127 37.56 1.15 -22.44
CA ILE A 127 37.91 -0.28 -22.35
C ILE A 127 37.02 -0.96 -21.30
N ALA A 128 36.65 -0.27 -20.22
CA ALA A 128 35.67 -0.75 -19.24
C ALA A 128 34.21 -0.66 -19.74
N GLY A 129 33.99 -0.25 -21.00
CA GLY A 129 32.67 -0.05 -21.59
C GLY A 129 31.99 1.26 -21.16
N MET A 130 32.64 2.11 -20.38
CA MET A 130 32.06 3.37 -19.88
C MET A 130 32.31 4.53 -20.85
N SER A 131 31.61 5.66 -20.68
CA SER A 131 31.80 6.84 -21.53
C SER A 131 33.21 7.43 -21.39
N GLY A 132 33.76 7.92 -22.50
CA GLY A 132 35.16 8.41 -22.59
C GLY A 132 35.53 9.57 -21.66
N GLY A 133 34.55 10.26 -21.07
CA GLY A 133 34.74 11.33 -20.08
C GLY A 133 34.60 10.88 -18.62
N GLY A 134 34.45 9.57 -18.36
CA GLY A 134 33.97 9.07 -17.08
C GLY A 134 32.44 9.05 -17.01
N GLU A 135 31.92 8.62 -15.87
CA GLU A 135 30.49 8.50 -15.59
C GLU A 135 30.19 9.01 -14.18
N GLU A 136 29.14 9.80 -14.03
CA GLU A 136 28.57 10.16 -12.73
C GLU A 136 27.13 9.63 -12.65
N ASN A 137 26.88 8.76 -11.69
CA ASN A 137 25.58 8.14 -11.48
C ASN A 137 25.23 8.13 -9.99
N TYR A 138 24.23 8.92 -9.60
CA TYR A 138 23.72 8.96 -8.23
C TYR A 138 22.53 8.02 -7.99
N GLY A 139 22.20 7.20 -8.99
CA GLY A 139 21.15 6.20 -8.98
C GLY A 139 19.75 6.77 -9.01
N LYS A 140 18.80 5.92 -8.63
CA LYS A 140 17.37 6.22 -8.62
C LYS A 140 16.74 5.90 -7.29
N LEU A 141 15.74 6.70 -6.95
CA LEU A 141 14.82 6.49 -5.86
C LEU A 141 13.49 6.02 -6.45
N THR A 142 12.89 5.01 -5.83
CA THR A 142 11.56 4.51 -6.17
C THR A 142 10.71 4.65 -4.93
N LEU A 143 9.58 5.36 -5.07
CA LEU A 143 8.63 5.55 -3.98
C LEU A 143 7.43 4.65 -4.19
N THR A 144 7.02 3.94 -3.14
CA THR A 144 5.84 3.07 -3.17
C THR A 144 4.89 3.49 -2.07
N ARG A 145 3.65 3.78 -2.47
CA ARG A 145 2.54 4.10 -1.59
C ARG A 145 1.51 2.98 -1.64
N MET A 146 0.87 2.72 -0.49
CA MET A 146 -0.08 1.62 -0.34
C MET A 146 -1.54 2.03 -0.61
N ASP A 147 -1.81 3.32 -0.75
CA ASP A 147 -3.10 3.83 -1.20
C ASP A 147 -3.04 4.22 -2.69
N ALA A 148 -4.19 4.51 -3.30
CA ALA A 148 -4.28 4.84 -4.73
C ALA A 148 -4.01 6.33 -5.04
N ARG A 149 -3.53 7.11 -4.07
CA ARG A 149 -3.25 8.54 -4.25
C ARG A 149 -1.84 8.73 -4.78
N ASP A 150 -1.67 9.83 -5.49
CA ASP A 150 -0.37 10.23 -6.00
C ASP A 150 0.60 10.65 -4.88
N ILE A 151 1.90 10.45 -5.11
CA ILE A 151 2.97 10.87 -4.21
C ILE A 151 3.47 12.24 -4.67
N ILE A 152 2.89 13.29 -4.09
CA ILE A 152 3.30 14.65 -4.44
C ILE A 152 4.57 15.04 -3.67
N ILE A 153 5.68 15.11 -4.38
CA ILE A 153 6.98 15.56 -3.87
C ILE A 153 7.13 17.06 -4.14
N SER A 154 7.57 17.80 -3.14
CA SER A 154 7.96 19.20 -3.31
C SER A 154 9.06 19.54 -2.32
N GLY A 155 10.08 20.25 -2.78
CA GLY A 155 11.17 20.69 -1.93
C GLY A 155 12.23 21.45 -2.71
N THR A 156 13.25 21.92 -2.01
CA THR A 156 14.42 22.56 -2.60
C THR A 156 15.39 21.49 -3.09
N ASN A 157 15.95 21.66 -4.29
CA ASN A 157 16.99 20.77 -4.86
C ASN A 157 16.62 19.27 -4.99
N VAL A 158 15.36 18.96 -5.25
CA VAL A 158 14.86 17.60 -5.54
C VAL A 158 15.46 16.96 -6.80
N SER A 159 16.20 17.74 -7.61
CA SER A 159 16.93 17.25 -8.78
C SER A 159 17.98 16.20 -8.45
N GLY A 160 18.62 16.26 -7.28
CA GLY A 160 19.61 15.25 -6.85
C GLY A 160 19.02 13.85 -6.72
N ALA A 161 17.72 13.72 -6.44
CA ALA A 161 17.01 12.44 -6.36
C ALA A 161 16.29 12.07 -7.68
N GLY A 162 16.46 12.86 -8.74
CA GLY A 162 15.81 12.63 -10.03
C GLY A 162 14.35 13.12 -10.13
N TYR A 163 13.85 13.88 -9.14
CA TYR A 163 12.47 14.37 -9.10
C TYR A 163 12.39 15.87 -9.37
N HIS A 164 12.82 16.31 -10.56
CA HIS A 164 12.71 17.71 -10.98
C HIS A 164 11.81 17.87 -12.20
N ALA A 165 11.36 19.10 -12.50
CA ALA A 165 10.37 19.37 -13.55
C ALA A 165 10.79 18.95 -14.97
N ALA A 166 12.09 18.76 -15.21
CA ALA A 166 12.63 18.30 -16.50
C ALA A 166 13.01 16.80 -16.50
N ALA A 167 12.82 16.10 -15.38
CA ALA A 167 13.02 14.67 -15.30
C ALA A 167 11.78 13.94 -15.84
N THR A 168 12.00 12.87 -16.60
CA THR A 168 10.95 11.91 -16.92
C THR A 168 10.83 10.93 -15.76
N VAL A 169 9.81 11.10 -14.93
CA VAL A 169 9.47 10.18 -13.83
C VAL A 169 8.35 9.25 -14.28
N ALA A 170 8.53 7.94 -14.08
CA ALA A 170 7.49 6.96 -14.35
C ALA A 170 6.63 6.77 -13.10
N GLU A 171 5.32 6.97 -13.24
CA GLU A 171 4.35 6.89 -12.15
C GLU A 171 3.16 6.02 -12.59
N THR A 172 2.72 5.10 -11.73
CA THR A 172 1.58 4.23 -12.04
C THR A 172 0.96 3.65 -10.77
N THR A 173 -0.33 3.34 -10.85
CA THR A 173 -1.05 2.59 -9.81
C THR A 173 -1.29 1.17 -10.29
N ILE A 174 -0.82 0.17 -9.53
CA ILE A 174 -0.94 -1.25 -9.88
C ILE A 174 -1.95 -1.91 -8.95
N ASN A 175 -2.95 -2.59 -9.53
CA ASN A 175 -3.97 -3.31 -8.79
C ASN A 175 -3.64 -4.81 -8.67
N LEU A 176 -4.28 -5.50 -7.73
CA LEU A 176 -4.10 -6.95 -7.52
C LEU A 176 -4.48 -7.81 -8.74
N ARG A 177 -5.28 -7.30 -9.68
CA ARG A 177 -5.53 -7.99 -10.95
C ARG A 177 -4.33 -7.93 -11.90
N THR A 178 -3.62 -6.81 -11.91
CA THR A 178 -2.53 -6.53 -12.87
C THR A 178 -1.35 -7.49 -12.66
N ILE A 179 -1.09 -7.91 -11.42
CA ILE A 179 0.02 -8.84 -11.11
C ILE A 179 -0.13 -10.23 -11.75
N LYS A 180 -1.33 -10.59 -12.23
CA LYS A 180 -1.56 -11.86 -12.94
C LYS A 180 -1.03 -11.84 -14.38
N GLY A 181 -0.88 -10.66 -14.97
CA GLY A 181 -0.36 -10.47 -16.33
C GLY A 181 1.07 -9.96 -16.32
N ASN A 182 1.66 -9.88 -17.50
CA ASN A 182 2.96 -9.22 -17.69
C ASN A 182 2.84 -7.73 -17.37
N PHE A 183 3.88 -7.16 -16.78
CA PHE A 183 3.94 -5.73 -16.51
C PHE A 183 4.39 -4.98 -17.77
N THR A 184 3.76 -3.84 -18.06
CA THR A 184 4.20 -2.96 -19.14
C THR A 184 5.57 -2.34 -18.81
N VAL A 185 6.22 -1.76 -19.83
CA VAL A 185 7.49 -1.04 -19.64
C VAL A 185 7.34 0.07 -18.60
N ASP A 186 6.30 0.90 -18.70
CA ASP A 186 6.05 2.00 -17.76
C ASP A 186 5.84 1.50 -16.33
N GLN A 187 5.13 0.38 -16.17
CA GLN A 187 4.96 -0.27 -14.87
C GLN A 187 6.28 -0.75 -14.31
N ALA A 188 7.08 -1.43 -15.12
CA ALA A 188 8.39 -1.93 -14.71
C ALA A 188 9.36 -0.78 -14.35
N CYS A 189 9.32 0.33 -15.08
CA CYS A 189 10.07 1.54 -14.76
C CYS A 189 9.63 2.17 -13.44
N ALA A 190 8.32 2.31 -13.21
CA ALA A 190 7.78 2.86 -11.96
C ALA A 190 8.09 1.97 -10.74
N MET A 191 8.17 0.66 -10.93
CA MET A 191 8.57 -0.31 -9.88
C MET A 191 10.08 -0.34 -9.61
N GLY A 192 10.90 0.42 -10.36
CA GLY A 192 12.36 0.43 -10.22
C GLY A 192 13.07 -0.78 -10.84
N ALA A 193 12.39 -1.59 -11.66
CA ALA A 193 12.99 -2.75 -12.32
C ALA A 193 13.99 -2.34 -13.41
N HIS A 194 13.72 -1.23 -14.10
CA HIS A 194 14.58 -0.72 -15.16
C HIS A 194 15.47 0.42 -14.68
N SER A 195 16.77 0.16 -14.64
CA SER A 195 17.80 1.19 -14.58
C SER A 195 17.76 1.95 -15.92
N TYR A 196 17.17 3.14 -15.97
CA TYR A 196 17.29 3.99 -17.16
C TYR A 196 18.71 4.55 -17.16
N SER A 197 19.64 3.82 -17.74
CA SER A 197 20.91 4.39 -18.16
C SER A 197 20.66 5.14 -19.46
N SER A 198 21.10 6.40 -19.54
CA SER A 198 21.28 7.17 -20.77
C SER A 198 22.36 6.58 -21.68
N SER A 199 22.29 5.26 -21.92
CA SER A 199 23.10 4.48 -22.82
C SER A 199 22.17 3.86 -23.84
N SER A 200 22.21 4.40 -25.05
CA SER A 200 21.36 4.06 -26.20
C SER A 200 21.39 2.58 -26.61
N VAL A 201 22.24 1.75 -25.99
CA VAL A 201 22.42 0.34 -26.34
C VAL A 201 21.68 -0.62 -25.39
N LEU A 202 21.40 -0.25 -24.13
CA LEU A 202 20.46 -1.00 -23.26
C LEU A 202 19.02 -0.49 -23.36
N SER A 203 18.85 0.78 -23.74
CA SER A 203 17.55 1.41 -24.00
C SER A 203 16.74 0.72 -25.13
N ALA A 204 17.40 0.07 -26.09
CA ALA A 204 16.71 -0.52 -27.24
C ALA A 204 16.11 -1.93 -26.99
N ASN A 205 16.66 -2.73 -26.07
CA ASN A 205 16.22 -4.13 -25.86
C ASN A 205 15.66 -4.42 -24.46
N VAL A 206 16.13 -3.73 -23.41
CA VAL A 206 15.64 -3.94 -22.04
C VAL A 206 14.49 -2.98 -21.73
N ALA A 207 14.57 -1.72 -22.18
CA ALA A 207 13.50 -0.75 -21.97
C ALA A 207 12.31 -0.90 -22.96
N THR A 208 12.35 -1.84 -23.90
CA THR A 208 11.24 -2.12 -24.84
C THR A 208 10.45 -3.36 -24.49
N SER A 209 10.99 -4.22 -23.62
CA SER A 209 10.34 -5.45 -23.18
C SER A 209 9.74 -5.23 -21.79
N GLY A 210 8.45 -5.53 -21.63
CA GLY A 210 7.81 -5.53 -20.31
C GLY A 210 8.49 -6.50 -19.33
N MET A 211 8.11 -6.43 -18.06
CA MET A 211 8.60 -7.38 -17.05
C MET A 211 7.70 -8.61 -16.97
N GLY A 212 8.29 -9.77 -16.66
CA GLY A 212 7.56 -11.02 -16.46
C GLY A 212 6.42 -10.89 -15.44
N ALA A 213 5.39 -11.72 -15.58
CA ALA A 213 4.19 -11.64 -14.75
C ALA A 213 4.47 -11.97 -13.27
N GLY A 214 3.77 -11.28 -12.38
CA GLY A 214 3.74 -11.58 -10.95
C GLY A 214 5.12 -11.67 -10.29
N VAL A 215 5.43 -12.84 -9.73
CA VAL A 215 6.62 -13.12 -8.91
C VAL A 215 7.81 -13.69 -9.70
N THR A 216 7.76 -13.64 -11.03
CA THR A 216 8.82 -14.25 -11.89
C THR A 216 10.12 -13.47 -11.89
N THR A 217 10.13 -12.24 -11.40
CA THR A 217 11.32 -11.41 -11.20
C THR A 217 11.41 -10.96 -9.74
N MET A 218 12.61 -10.63 -9.27
CA MET A 218 12.84 -10.13 -7.91
C MET A 218 11.98 -8.88 -7.61
N VAL A 219 12.00 -7.91 -8.51
CA VAL A 219 11.22 -6.67 -8.36
C VAL A 219 9.72 -6.94 -8.45
N GLY A 220 9.28 -7.82 -9.36
CA GLY A 220 7.89 -8.25 -9.43
C GLY A 220 7.42 -8.90 -8.12
N ALA A 221 8.24 -9.77 -7.51
CA ALA A 221 7.93 -10.40 -6.24
C ALA A 221 7.80 -9.38 -5.10
N GLN A 222 8.72 -8.41 -4.98
CA GLN A 222 8.64 -7.33 -3.99
C GLN A 222 7.35 -6.50 -4.15
N MET A 223 6.97 -6.19 -5.39
CA MET A 223 5.74 -5.44 -5.67
C MET A 223 4.48 -6.26 -5.41
N VAL A 224 4.48 -7.56 -5.72
CA VAL A 224 3.39 -8.47 -5.35
C VAL A 224 3.20 -8.53 -3.84
N MET A 225 4.29 -8.56 -3.06
CA MET A 225 4.20 -8.49 -1.59
C MET A 225 3.54 -7.19 -1.13
N ALA A 226 3.96 -6.05 -1.67
CA ALA A 226 3.36 -4.76 -1.34
C ALA A 226 1.86 -4.74 -1.70
N ILE A 227 1.48 -5.17 -2.90
CA ILE A 227 0.08 -5.19 -3.38
C ILE A 227 -0.78 -6.17 -2.56
N ALA A 228 -0.22 -7.31 -2.13
CA ALA A 228 -0.92 -8.24 -1.26
C ALA A 228 -1.17 -7.60 0.12
N ASP A 229 -0.19 -6.91 0.70
CA ASP A 229 -0.34 -6.19 1.97
C ASP A 229 -1.41 -5.09 1.89
N THR A 230 -1.43 -4.31 0.81
CA THR A 230 -2.49 -3.29 0.62
C THR A 230 -3.87 -3.92 0.52
N SER A 231 -3.98 -5.05 -0.16
CA SER A 231 -5.24 -5.77 -0.35
C SER A 231 -5.74 -6.40 0.95
N MET A 232 -4.85 -6.93 1.78
CA MET A 232 -5.19 -7.40 3.13
C MET A 232 -5.72 -6.26 4.00
N LYS A 233 -5.02 -5.12 4.04
CA LYS A 233 -5.46 -3.92 4.78
C LYS A 233 -6.82 -3.42 4.32
N MET A 234 -7.10 -3.47 3.01
CA MET A 234 -8.42 -3.10 2.47
C MET A 234 -9.52 -4.07 2.94
N LEU A 235 -9.27 -5.38 2.93
CA LEU A 235 -10.21 -6.37 3.42
C LEU A 235 -10.45 -6.24 4.93
N ASP A 236 -9.40 -5.98 5.71
CA ASP A 236 -9.51 -5.79 7.16
C ASP A 236 -10.33 -4.53 7.49
N LYS A 237 -10.17 -3.46 6.71
CA LYS A 237 -11.04 -2.27 6.83
C LYS A 237 -12.51 -2.62 6.57
N ILE A 238 -12.81 -3.35 5.49
CA ILE A 238 -14.18 -3.78 5.17
C ILE A 238 -14.75 -4.66 6.30
N ARG A 239 -13.95 -5.59 6.84
CA ARG A 239 -14.35 -6.44 7.98
C ARG A 239 -14.63 -5.62 9.24
N SER A 240 -13.80 -4.62 9.53
CA SER A 240 -14.00 -3.69 10.64
C SER A 240 -15.30 -2.91 10.48
N ASP A 241 -15.58 -2.38 9.29
CA ASP A 241 -16.81 -1.63 9.01
C ASP A 241 -18.05 -2.52 9.16
N LEU A 242 -18.01 -3.74 8.61
CA LEU A 242 -19.09 -4.73 8.78
C LEU A 242 -19.29 -5.12 10.26
N GLY A 243 -18.21 -5.33 11.01
CA GLY A 243 -18.27 -5.64 12.44
C GLY A 243 -18.87 -4.50 13.27
N SER A 244 -18.54 -3.25 12.92
CA SER A 244 -19.14 -2.06 13.55
C SER A 244 -20.66 -2.00 13.30
N VAL A 245 -21.10 -2.20 12.05
CA VAL A 245 -22.52 -2.24 11.69
C VAL A 245 -23.22 -3.41 12.39
N GLN A 246 -22.59 -4.59 12.45
CA GLN A 246 -23.13 -5.75 13.17
C GLN A 246 -23.36 -5.43 14.65
N ASN A 247 -22.42 -4.78 15.33
CA ASN A 247 -22.58 -4.38 16.73
C ASN A 247 -23.75 -3.41 16.91
N GLN A 248 -23.90 -2.43 16.01
CA GLN A 248 -25.04 -1.50 16.04
C GLN A 248 -26.37 -2.23 15.84
N LEU A 249 -26.44 -3.18 14.90
CA LEU A 249 -27.64 -3.98 14.64
C LEU A 249 -28.01 -4.85 15.84
N VAL A 250 -27.04 -5.52 16.47
CA VAL A 250 -27.30 -6.33 17.68
C VAL A 250 -27.84 -5.46 18.82
N ALA A 251 -27.23 -4.29 19.06
CA ALA A 251 -27.72 -3.36 20.07
C ALA A 251 -29.14 -2.88 19.77
N THR A 252 -29.42 -2.56 18.50
CA THR A 252 -30.73 -2.10 18.03
C THR A 252 -31.80 -3.20 18.19
N VAL A 253 -31.50 -4.43 17.80
CA VAL A 253 -32.41 -5.58 17.93
C VAL A 253 -32.74 -5.85 19.39
N ASN A 254 -31.74 -5.81 20.28
CA ASN A 254 -31.97 -6.00 21.72
C ASN A 254 -32.88 -4.90 22.29
N ASN A 255 -32.64 -3.64 21.92
CA ASN A 255 -33.48 -2.52 22.37
C ASN A 255 -34.92 -2.62 21.83
N ILE A 256 -35.09 -2.94 20.54
CA ILE A 256 -36.40 -3.12 19.91
C ILE A 256 -37.15 -4.28 20.55
N SER A 257 -36.49 -5.38 20.86
CA SER A 257 -37.13 -6.55 21.49
C SER A 257 -37.70 -6.23 22.87
N ILE A 258 -36.92 -5.52 23.71
CA ILE A 258 -37.40 -5.05 25.03
C ILE A 258 -38.56 -4.08 24.86
N THR A 259 -38.43 -3.13 23.93
CA THR A 259 -39.48 -2.15 23.63
C THR A 259 -40.77 -2.84 23.15
N GLN A 260 -40.66 -3.84 22.29
CA GLN A 260 -41.80 -4.60 21.78
C GLN A 260 -42.55 -5.33 22.91
N VAL A 261 -41.84 -5.97 23.85
CA VAL A 261 -42.45 -6.63 25.00
C VAL A 261 -43.18 -5.61 25.89
N ASN A 262 -42.54 -4.47 26.19
CA ASN A 262 -43.13 -3.41 27.01
C ASN A 262 -44.35 -2.75 26.35
N VAL A 263 -44.29 -2.50 25.04
CA VAL A 263 -45.41 -1.95 24.27
C VAL A 263 -46.56 -2.96 24.23
N LYS A 264 -46.30 -4.24 23.98
CA LYS A 264 -47.34 -5.27 23.95
C LYS A 264 -48.00 -5.48 25.32
N ALA A 265 -47.22 -5.44 26.40
CA ALA A 265 -47.76 -5.49 27.77
C ALA A 265 -48.63 -4.26 28.08
N SER A 266 -48.21 -3.08 27.63
CA SER A 266 -48.99 -1.84 27.77
C SER A 266 -50.27 -1.86 26.94
N GLU A 267 -50.23 -2.43 25.72
CA GLU A 267 -51.42 -2.63 24.88
C GLU A 267 -52.39 -3.60 25.53
N SER A 268 -51.92 -4.75 26.02
CA SER A 268 -52.72 -5.75 26.74
C SER A 268 -53.43 -5.14 27.95
N ALA A 269 -52.74 -4.32 28.75
CA ALA A 269 -53.35 -3.64 29.89
C ALA A 269 -54.47 -2.65 29.52
N ILE A 270 -54.48 -2.12 28.30
CA ILE A 270 -55.53 -1.19 27.82
C ILE A 270 -56.66 -1.93 27.11
N ARG A 271 -56.33 -2.97 26.32
CA ARG A 271 -57.25 -3.62 25.39
C ARG A 271 -57.85 -4.91 25.93
N ASP A 272 -57.09 -5.69 26.69
CA ASP A 272 -57.55 -6.97 27.19
C ASP A 272 -58.47 -6.77 28.39
N VAL A 273 -59.53 -7.58 28.45
CA VAL A 273 -60.48 -7.57 29.56
C VAL A 273 -59.99 -8.49 30.68
N ASP A 274 -60.11 -8.06 31.93
CA ASP A 274 -59.92 -8.94 33.07
C ASP A 274 -61.09 -9.94 33.15
N PHE A 275 -60.82 -11.19 32.75
CA PHE A 275 -61.81 -12.24 32.71
C PHE A 275 -62.44 -12.53 34.08
N ALA A 276 -61.70 -12.34 35.18
CA ALA A 276 -62.25 -12.56 36.51
C ALA A 276 -63.32 -11.52 36.85
N ALA A 277 -63.04 -10.24 36.56
CA ALA A 277 -64.00 -9.16 36.76
C ALA A 277 -65.20 -9.24 35.81
N GLU A 278 -64.96 -9.52 34.52
CA GLU A 278 -66.02 -9.62 33.52
C GLU A 278 -66.90 -10.85 33.74
N SER A 279 -66.33 -11.98 34.16
CA SER A 279 -67.11 -13.18 34.53
C SER A 279 -67.98 -12.91 35.74
N ALA A 280 -67.48 -12.20 36.76
CA ALA A 280 -68.28 -11.81 37.91
C ALA A 280 -69.44 -10.88 37.52
N ASN A 281 -69.19 -9.91 36.63
CA ASN A 281 -70.22 -9.04 36.08
C ASN A 281 -71.24 -9.82 35.24
N PHE A 282 -70.79 -10.70 34.34
CA PHE A 282 -71.65 -11.54 33.52
C PHE A 282 -72.53 -12.45 34.39
N SER A 283 -71.97 -13.11 35.41
CA SER A 283 -72.74 -13.91 36.37
C SER A 283 -73.74 -13.06 37.15
N LYS A 284 -73.34 -11.87 37.62
CA LYS A 284 -74.23 -10.93 38.29
C LYS A 284 -75.39 -10.51 37.38
N PHE A 285 -75.13 -10.17 36.12
CA PHE A 285 -76.17 -9.80 35.17
C PHE A 285 -77.08 -10.97 34.79
N ASN A 286 -76.56 -12.20 34.68
CA ASN A 286 -77.39 -13.39 34.48
C ASN A 286 -78.33 -13.65 35.67
N ILE A 287 -77.81 -13.58 36.90
CA ILE A 287 -78.61 -13.72 38.11
C ILE A 287 -79.67 -12.59 38.18
N LEU A 288 -79.29 -11.36 37.82
CA LEU A 288 -80.20 -10.22 37.79
C LEU A 288 -81.29 -10.38 36.73
N ALA A 289 -80.95 -10.89 35.53
CA ALA A 289 -81.90 -11.15 34.46
C ALA A 289 -82.89 -12.27 34.85
N GLN A 290 -82.41 -13.34 35.48
CA GLN A 290 -83.26 -14.42 36.00
C GLN A 290 -84.16 -13.93 37.15
N SER A 291 -83.62 -13.12 38.07
CA SER A 291 -84.38 -12.50 39.16
C SER A 291 -85.41 -11.49 38.64
N GLY A 292 -85.07 -10.71 37.62
CA GLY A 292 -85.97 -9.76 36.96
C GLY A 292 -87.10 -10.47 36.23
N SER A 293 -86.81 -11.57 35.53
CA SER A 293 -87.83 -12.44 34.92
C SER A 293 -88.77 -13.04 35.97
N TYR A 294 -88.24 -13.51 37.11
CA TYR A 294 -89.05 -13.99 38.24
C TYR A 294 -89.91 -12.88 38.86
N ALA A 295 -89.34 -11.70 39.09
CA ALA A 295 -90.07 -10.54 39.62
C ALA A 295 -91.18 -10.09 38.66
N MET A 296 -90.93 -10.11 37.35
CA MET A 296 -91.92 -9.81 36.32
C MET A 296 -93.05 -10.85 36.31
N SER A 297 -92.73 -12.14 36.42
CA SER A 297 -93.71 -13.22 36.55
C SER A 297 -94.57 -13.07 37.82
N GLN A 298 -93.96 -12.74 38.97
CA GLN A 298 -94.65 -12.51 40.23
C GLN A 298 -95.56 -11.26 40.16
N ALA A 299 -95.10 -10.18 39.54
CA ALA A 299 -95.90 -8.97 39.33
C ALA A 299 -97.15 -9.25 38.48
N SER A 300 -97.01 -10.02 37.40
CA SER A 300 -98.14 -10.48 36.58
C SER A 300 -99.11 -11.36 37.38
N ALA A 301 -98.62 -12.25 38.25
CA ALA A 301 -99.46 -13.09 39.11
C ALA A 301 -100.21 -12.27 40.18
N THR A 302 -99.58 -11.25 40.77
CA THR A 302 -100.26 -10.33 41.70
C THR A 302 -101.37 -9.53 41.03
N GLN A 303 -101.18 -9.09 39.77
CA GLN A 303 -102.25 -8.44 39.00
C GLN A 303 -103.45 -9.38 38.79
N GLN A 304 -103.21 -10.67 38.53
CA GLN A 304 -104.29 -11.67 38.43
C GLN A 304 -104.98 -11.93 39.78
N ASN A 305 -104.27 -11.90 40.90
CA ASN A 305 -104.88 -12.02 42.23
C ASN A 305 -105.77 -10.82 42.59
N VAL A 306 -105.42 -9.62 42.13
CA VAL A 306 -106.29 -8.43 42.28
C VAL A 306 -107.57 -8.57 41.45
N LEU A 307 -107.49 -9.12 40.23
CA LEU A 307 -108.67 -9.46 39.43
C LEU A 307 -109.55 -10.51 40.11
N ARG A 308 -108.97 -11.45 40.86
CA ARG A 308 -109.71 -12.46 41.64
C ARG A 308 -110.40 -11.88 42.89
N LEU A 309 -109.92 -10.76 43.42
CA LEU A 309 -110.52 -10.04 44.56
C LEU A 309 -111.65 -9.09 44.15
N LEU A 310 -111.78 -8.81 42.84
CA LEU A 310 -112.83 -7.97 42.26
C LEU A 310 -114.00 -8.78 41.66
N GLN A 311 -113.96 -10.12 41.75
CA GLN A 311 -115.07 -11.02 41.40
C GLN A 311 -115.85 -11.46 42.64
#